data_AF-A0AAW9QZL9-F1
#
_entry.id   AF-A0AAW9QZL9-F1
#
_cell.length_a   1.000
_cell.length_b   1.000
_cell.length_c   1.000
_cell.angle_alpha   90.00
_cell.angle_beta   90.00
_cell.angle_gamma   90.00
#
_symmetry.space_group_name_H-M   'P 1'
#
loop_
_entity.id
_entity.type
_entity.pdbx_description
1 polymer ?
#
loop_
_entity_poly.entity_id
_entity_poly.type
_entity_poly.pdbx_seq_one_letter_code
_entity_poly.pdbx_strand_id
1 'polypeptide(L)'
;MTVRQPRYSKEEFARRGDEIYETRVRSLVEEGNRGKIVAIDIETGEFEIADDILTATARLFDRIPSAQPRIVRVGYRTVHRSGSRLDRFHRANRLV
;
A
#
# COMPACT_ATOMS: atom_id res chain seq x y z
N MET A 1 19.29 -6.09 5.70
CA MET A 1 18.37 -5.26 4.89
C MET A 1 17.45 -6.18 4.11
N THR A 2 16.13 -6.05 4.28
CA THR A 2 15.16 -6.86 3.55
C THR A 2 15.01 -6.32 2.13
N VAL A 3 15.41 -7.09 1.13
CA VAL A 3 15.27 -6.68 -0.29
C VAL A 3 13.80 -6.77 -0.67
N ARG A 4 13.19 -5.63 -1.03
CA ARG A 4 11.78 -5.53 -1.41
C ARG A 4 11.65 -5.65 -2.93
N GLN A 5 11.64 -6.87 -3.42
CA GLN A 5 11.36 -7.15 -4.83
C GLN A 5 9.86 -7.41 -5.03
N PRO A 6 9.25 -6.92 -6.12
CA PRO A 6 7.88 -7.30 -6.47
C PRO A 6 7.77 -8.82 -6.60
N ARG A 7 6.83 -9.42 -5.87
CA ARG A 7 6.60 -10.88 -5.90
C ARG A 7 5.47 -11.29 -6.86
N TYR A 8 4.70 -10.31 -7.35
CA TYR A 8 3.56 -10.50 -8.24
C TYR A 8 3.70 -9.64 -9.50
N SER A 9 3.00 -10.03 -10.56
CA SER A 9 2.80 -9.13 -11.70
C SER A 9 2.06 -7.87 -11.25
N LYS A 10 2.16 -6.79 -12.03
CA LYS A 10 1.48 -5.53 -11.71
C LYS A 10 -0.03 -5.72 -11.65
N GLU A 11 -0.57 -6.55 -12.53
CA GLU A 11 -2.00 -6.87 -12.60
C GLU A 11 -2.45 -7.65 -11.37
N GLU A 12 -1.69 -8.68 -10.98
CA GLU A 12 -2.03 -9.50 -9.81
C GLU A 12 -1.89 -8.72 -8.51
N PHE A 13 -0.85 -7.88 -8.42
CA PHE A 13 -0.63 -6.98 -7.29
C PHE A 13 -1.83 -6.03 -7.11
N ALA A 14 -2.28 -5.41 -8.21
CA ALA A 14 -3.43 -4.50 -8.18
C ALA A 14 -4.71 -5.24 -7.79
N ARG A 15 -4.99 -6.39 -8.41
CA ARG A 15 -6.17 -7.20 -8.11
C ARG A 15 -6.24 -7.59 -6.63
N ARG A 16 -5.14 -8.13 -6.07
CA ARG A 16 -5.06 -8.53 -4.66
C ARG A 16 -5.24 -7.36 -3.72
N GLY A 17 -4.55 -6.26 -3.97
CA GLY A 17 -4.66 -5.06 -3.14
C GLY A 17 -6.07 -4.48 -3.14
N ASP A 18 -6.73 -4.46 -4.29
CA ASP A 18 -8.10 -3.97 -4.43
C ASP A 18 -9.10 -4.93 -3.72
N GLU A 19 -8.94 -6.24 -3.86
CA GLU A 19 -9.76 -7.25 -3.17
C GLU A 19 -9.65 -7.14 -1.64
N ILE A 20 -8.42 -7.02 -1.11
CA ILE A 20 -8.19 -6.84 0.33
C ILE A 20 -8.82 -5.54 0.83
N TYR A 21 -8.69 -4.45 0.06
CA TYR A 21 -9.30 -3.19 0.44
C TYR A 21 -10.81 -3.31 0.53
N GLU A 22 -11.48 -3.77 -0.53
CA GLU A 22 -12.95 -3.83 -0.60
C GLU A 22 -13.54 -4.81 0.41
N THR A 23 -12.92 -5.96 0.64
CA THR A 23 -13.49 -7.03 1.49
C THR A 23 -13.18 -6.88 2.97
N ARG A 24 -12.02 -6.32 3.35
CA ARG A 24 -11.54 -6.29 4.74
C ARG A 24 -11.29 -4.88 5.26
N VAL A 25 -10.58 -4.04 4.49
CA VAL A 25 -10.03 -2.79 5.04
C VAL A 25 -11.04 -1.66 4.99
N ARG A 26 -11.85 -1.58 3.93
CA ARG A 26 -12.78 -0.48 3.66
C ARG A 26 -13.73 -0.20 4.81
N SER A 27 -14.37 -1.23 5.35
CA SER A 27 -15.31 -1.10 6.48
C SER A 27 -14.64 -0.61 7.77
N LEU A 28 -13.33 -0.85 7.94
CA LEU A 28 -12.55 -0.44 9.12
C LEU A 28 -12.02 0.99 9.01
N VAL A 29 -11.84 1.49 7.79
CA VAL A 29 -11.14 2.76 7.55
C VAL A 29 -12.01 3.84 6.94
N GLU A 30 -13.24 3.59 6.48
CA GLU A 30 -14.02 4.65 5.82
C GLU A 30 -14.60 5.68 6.80
N GLU A 31 -15.09 5.25 7.95
CA GLU A 31 -15.67 6.16 8.94
C GLU A 31 -14.60 7.10 9.52
N GLY A 32 -14.86 8.42 9.46
CA GLY A 32 -13.99 9.45 10.06
C GLY A 32 -12.63 9.70 9.38
N ASN A 33 -12.31 8.98 8.30
CA ASN A 33 -10.96 8.98 7.72
C ASN A 33 -10.93 9.30 6.21
N ARG A 34 -12.05 9.78 5.66
CA ARG A 34 -12.14 10.20 4.26
C ARG A 34 -10.97 11.12 3.88
N GLY A 35 -10.29 10.81 2.77
CA GLY A 35 -9.16 11.57 2.26
C GLY A 35 -7.79 11.14 2.80
N LYS A 36 -7.73 10.37 3.90
CA LYS A 36 -6.48 9.79 4.40
C LYS A 36 -5.94 8.70 3.47
N ILE A 37 -4.69 8.35 3.69
CA ILE A 37 -3.98 7.29 2.99
C ILE A 37 -3.97 6.03 3.84
N VAL A 38 -4.28 4.91 3.20
CA VAL A 38 -4.09 3.58 3.76
C VAL A 38 -3.01 2.86 2.94
N ALA A 39 -1.99 2.35 3.64
CA ALA A 39 -1.00 1.44 3.10
C ALA A 39 -1.35 0.02 3.56
N ILE A 40 -1.54 -0.90 2.61
CA ILE A 40 -1.99 -2.28 2.87
C ILE A 40 -0.91 -3.22 2.38
N ASP A 41 -0.40 -4.09 3.24
CA ASP A 41 0.43 -5.20 2.79
C ASP A 41 -0.43 -6.24 2.06
N ILE A 42 -0.20 -6.44 0.76
CA ILE A 42 -1.03 -7.34 -0.06
C ILE A 42 -0.87 -8.83 0.27
N GLU A 43 0.11 -9.20 1.11
CA GLU A 43 0.30 -10.59 1.53
C GLU A 43 -0.51 -10.94 2.76
N THR A 44 -0.58 -10.01 3.71
CA THR A 44 -1.17 -10.26 5.04
C THR A 44 -2.51 -9.54 5.23
N GLY A 45 -2.78 -8.51 4.42
CA GLY A 45 -3.89 -7.59 4.61
C GLY A 45 -3.74 -6.66 5.81
N GLU A 46 -2.58 -6.68 6.45
CA GLU A 46 -2.21 -5.74 7.50
C GLU A 46 -2.06 -4.34 6.91
N PHE A 47 -2.58 -3.34 7.60
CA PHE A 47 -2.60 -1.98 7.08
C PHE A 47 -2.25 -0.93 8.14
N GLU A 48 -1.88 0.23 7.63
CA GLU A 48 -1.63 1.46 8.37
C GLU A 48 -2.35 2.64 7.71
N ILE A 49 -2.83 3.58 8.52
CA ILE A 49 -3.52 4.78 8.06
C ILE A 49 -2.78 6.04 8.50
N ALA A 50 -2.65 7.02 7.61
CA ALA A 50 -2.07 8.32 7.90
C ALA A 50 -2.58 9.40 6.95
N ASP A 51 -2.28 10.67 7.22
CA ASP A 51 -2.67 11.79 6.36
C ASP A 51 -1.90 11.83 5.03
N ASP A 52 -0.76 11.16 4.96
CA ASP A 52 0.11 11.12 3.78
C ASP A 52 0.72 9.72 3.51
N ILE A 53 1.23 9.54 2.29
CA ILE A 53 1.77 8.26 1.81
C ILE A 53 3.04 7.86 2.56
N LEU A 54 3.92 8.82 2.86
CA LEU A 54 5.21 8.53 3.49
C LEU A 54 4.99 8.01 4.91
N THR A 55 4.12 8.66 5.68
CA THR A 55 3.80 8.24 7.05
C THR A 55 3.13 6.87 7.09
N ALA A 56 2.13 6.62 6.23
CA ALA A 56 1.43 5.34 6.19
C ALA A 56 2.38 4.19 5.82
N THR A 57 3.24 4.39 4.82
CA THR A 57 4.19 3.36 4.39
C THR A 57 5.33 3.15 5.38
N ALA A 58 5.85 4.21 6.01
CA ALA A 58 6.88 4.10 7.04
C ALA A 58 6.39 3.24 8.21
N ARG A 59 5.20 3.54 8.75
CA ARG A 59 4.59 2.75 9.83
C ARG A 59 4.40 1.28 9.45
N LEU A 60 3.94 1.04 8.22
CA LEU A 60 3.73 -0.34 7.75
C LEU A 60 5.05 -1.09 7.65
N PHE A 61 6.12 -0.43 7.20
CA PHE A 61 7.45 -1.03 7.12
C PHE A 61 8.12 -1.22 8.48
N ASP A 62 7.86 -0.34 9.44
CA ASP A 62 8.33 -0.51 10.82
C ASP A 62 7.70 -1.76 11.45
N ARG A 63 6.42 -2.01 11.16
CA ARG A 63 5.69 -3.21 11.63
C ARG A 63 6.05 -4.46 10.81
N ILE A 64 6.15 -4.33 9.50
CA ILE A 64 6.35 -5.43 8.54
C ILE A 64 7.44 -5.03 7.54
N PRO A 65 8.72 -5.27 7.85
CA PRO A 65 9.85 -4.83 7.00
C PRO A 65 9.84 -5.36 5.57
N SER A 66 9.14 -6.49 5.35
CA SER A 66 9.02 -7.21 4.07
C SER A 66 7.72 -6.92 3.31
N ALA A 67 6.89 -5.98 3.78
CA ALA A 67 5.57 -5.68 3.21
C ALA A 67 5.63 -5.32 1.71
N GLN A 68 4.55 -5.64 1.00
CA GLN A 68 4.28 -5.22 -0.38
C GLN A 68 3.09 -4.23 -0.39
N PRO A 69 3.33 -2.93 -0.11
CA PRO A 69 2.25 -1.98 0.13
C PRO A 69 1.46 -1.60 -1.12
N ARG A 70 0.15 -1.84 -1.10
CA ARG A 70 -0.85 -1.17 -1.94
C ARG A 70 -1.29 0.12 -1.25
N ILE A 71 -1.25 1.24 -1.97
CA ILE A 71 -1.67 2.55 -1.47
C ILE A 71 -3.07 2.89 -1.96
N VAL A 72 -3.97 3.21 -1.04
CA VAL A 72 -5.37 3.58 -1.30
C VAL A 72 -5.69 4.89 -0.59
N ARG A 73 -6.51 5.75 -1.21
CA ARG A 73 -7.05 6.95 -0.57
C ARG A 73 -8.50 6.70 -0.15
N VAL A 74 -8.77 6.81 1.14
CA VAL A 74 -10.07 6.48 1.73
C VAL A 74 -11.19 7.34 1.15
N GLY A 75 -12.31 6.71 0.77
CA GLY A 75 -13.51 7.39 0.26
C GLY A 75 -13.40 7.90 -1.18
N TYR A 76 -12.32 7.57 -1.89
CA TYR A 76 -12.16 7.82 -3.33
C TYR A 76 -12.09 6.49 -4.07
N ARG A 77 -12.99 6.29 -5.05
CA ARG A 77 -13.07 5.08 -5.90
C ARG A 77 -11.86 4.92 -6.84
N THR A 78 -10.74 5.60 -6.58
CA THR A 78 -9.73 5.73 -7.60
C THR A 78 -8.96 4.42 -7.75
N VAL A 79 -9.31 3.72 -8.83
CA VAL A 79 -8.53 2.69 -9.49
C VAL A 79 -7.32 3.41 -10.10
N HIS A 80 -6.38 3.86 -9.28
CA HIS A 80 -5.11 4.35 -9.81
C HIS A 80 -4.39 3.13 -10.39
N ARG A 81 -4.57 2.93 -11.71
CA ARG A 81 -3.70 2.12 -12.57
C ARG A 81 -2.30 2.74 -12.48
N SER A 82 -1.58 2.37 -11.43
CA SER A 82 -0.27 2.94 -11.12
C SER A 82 0.80 2.12 -11.82
N GLY A 83 0.91 2.33 -13.13
CA GLY A 83 2.24 2.43 -13.70
C GLY A 83 2.87 3.73 -13.19
N SER A 84 4.12 3.65 -12.74
CA SER A 84 5.09 4.75 -12.87
C SER A 84 5.17 5.85 -11.79
N ARG A 85 4.48 5.80 -10.64
CA ARG A 85 4.74 6.78 -9.54
C ARG A 85 5.30 6.21 -8.23
N LEU A 86 5.32 4.89 -8.06
CA LEU A 86 6.07 4.20 -7.00
C LEU A 86 7.46 3.72 -7.44
N ASP A 87 7.84 3.89 -8.72
CA ASP A 87 9.19 3.56 -9.22
C ASP A 87 10.31 4.36 -8.52
N ARG A 88 9.99 5.51 -7.94
CA ARG A 88 10.97 6.33 -7.20
C ARG A 88 11.36 5.74 -5.84
N PHE A 89 10.54 4.86 -5.24
CA PHE A 89 10.91 4.11 -4.05
C PHE A 89 11.66 2.81 -4.38
N HIS A 90 11.43 2.21 -5.55
CA HIS A 90 12.18 1.03 -6.01
C HIS A 90 13.65 1.33 -6.34
N ARG A 91 14.02 2.58 -6.63
CA ARG A 91 15.43 2.98 -6.87
C ARG A 91 16.21 3.41 -5.63
N ALA A 92 15.57 3.64 -4.49
CA ALA A 92 16.27 4.15 -3.30
C ALA A 92 17.00 3.06 -2.49
N ASN A 93 16.99 1.79 -2.93
CA ASN A 93 17.65 0.70 -2.21
C ASN A 93 18.53 -0.19 -3.10
N ARG A 94 19.23 0.42 -4.07
CA ARG A 94 20.26 -0.23 -4.91
C ARG A 94 21.67 0.35 -4.71
N LEU A 95 21.91 1.11 -3.65
CA LEU A 95 23.23 1.65 -3.33
C LEU A 95 23.41 1.73 -1.81
N VAL A 96 23.62 0.57 -1.18
CA VAL A 96 24.72 0.25 -0.26
C VAL A 96 24.69 -1.25 0.04
#